data_AF-A0A5N0EG39-F1
#
_entry.id   AF-A0A5N0EG39-F1
#
_cell.length_a   1.000
_cell.length_b   1.000
_cell.length_c   1.000
_cell.angle_alpha   90.00
_cell.angle_beta   90.00
_cell.angle_gamma   90.00
#
_symmetry.space_group_name_H-M   'P 1'
#
loop_
_entity.id
_entity.type
_entity.pdbx_description
1 polymer ?
#
loop_
_entity_poly.entity_id
_entity_poly.type
_entity_poly.pdbx_seq_one_letter_code
_entity_poly.pdbx_strand_id
1 'polypeptide(L)'
;MNRSTNPSVRKASSTRSTTKHTNLRTRAVLESVTAILGRGRRLSMRVLRWSLIAVVVAVCACSRTPSTSEPDDWIPQAVSDLKTLQKAWYDADLANGMRSDWMLQGPQPPATAHTITAAEQRLGVRLDDQYRDWLTRVGNGWPAFSGGVTLYSLDEISRDLPSHQNLVTFLREESKTPQDLGTDSYDNLLVIGTTADGVDYVTLACPNRQPCASAPVWIVDRGDYTRFDSLKDCIERKIALMRTIVEQLQTQQPK
;
A
#
# COMPACT_ATOMS: atom_id res chain seq x y z
N MET A 1 28.54 -61.56 7.65
CA MET A 1 28.60 -61.78 6.19
C MET A 1 27.22 -61.58 5.61
N ASN A 2 27.01 -60.50 4.85
CA ASN A 2 26.27 -60.41 3.59
C ASN A 2 25.83 -58.96 3.34
N ARG A 3 26.63 -58.31 2.49
CA ARG A 3 26.34 -57.06 1.81
C ARG A 3 25.20 -57.29 0.81
N SER A 4 24.19 -56.42 0.81
CA SER A 4 23.32 -56.24 -0.35
C SER A 4 23.50 -54.80 -0.84
N THR A 5 24.13 -54.68 -1.99
CA THR A 5 24.34 -53.45 -2.76
C THR A 5 23.10 -53.16 -3.59
N ASN A 6 22.54 -51.95 -3.49
CA ASN A 6 21.48 -51.48 -4.38
C ASN A 6 22.02 -50.33 -5.25
N PRO A 7 21.83 -50.37 -6.59
CA PRO A 7 22.49 -49.45 -7.51
C PRO A 7 21.73 -48.14 -7.72
N SER A 8 22.51 -47.09 -7.96
CA SER A 8 22.08 -45.78 -8.43
C SER A 8 21.27 -45.86 -9.73
N VAL A 9 20.16 -45.13 -9.78
CA VAL A 9 19.54 -44.70 -11.05
C VAL A 9 19.38 -43.18 -11.00
N ARG A 10 20.26 -42.50 -11.76
CA ARG A 10 20.10 -41.10 -12.17
C ARG A 10 18.92 -41.00 -13.13
N LYS A 11 17.93 -40.17 -12.83
CA LYS A 11 17.06 -39.57 -13.84
C LYS A 11 17.23 -38.05 -13.78
N ALA A 12 17.81 -37.52 -14.86
CA ALA A 12 17.84 -36.10 -15.15
C ALA A 12 16.47 -35.70 -15.68
N SER A 13 15.79 -34.78 -14.98
CA SER A 13 14.58 -34.12 -15.47
C SER A 13 14.94 -32.66 -15.72
N SER A 14 15.15 -32.35 -17.00
CA SER A 14 15.27 -31.00 -17.53
C SER A 14 13.86 -30.45 -17.75
N THR A 15 13.47 -29.46 -16.95
CA THR A 15 12.27 -28.65 -17.22
C THR A 15 12.65 -27.17 -17.31
N ARG A 16 12.77 -26.79 -18.58
CA ARG A 16 12.72 -25.47 -19.21
C ARG A 16 12.02 -24.39 -18.36
N SER A 17 12.81 -23.40 -17.91
CA SER A 17 12.32 -22.13 -17.39
C SER A 17 11.98 -21.20 -18.56
N THR A 18 10.69 -20.97 -18.81
CA THR A 18 10.20 -19.94 -19.74
C THR A 18 9.09 -19.13 -19.08
N THR A 19 9.47 -18.25 -18.16
CA THR A 19 8.60 -17.15 -17.70
C THR A 19 9.48 -16.00 -17.17
N LYS A 20 10.18 -15.29 -18.07
CA LYS A 20 10.98 -14.10 -17.69
C LYS A 20 10.75 -12.86 -18.54
N HIS A 21 9.85 -12.89 -19.53
CA HIS A 21 9.69 -11.75 -20.45
C HIS A 21 8.50 -10.81 -20.16
N THR A 22 7.55 -11.19 -19.31
CA THR A 22 6.36 -10.35 -19.04
C THR A 22 6.62 -9.21 -18.04
N ASN A 23 7.71 -9.26 -17.26
CA ASN A 23 7.96 -8.32 -16.16
C ASN A 23 8.83 -7.09 -16.51
N LEU A 24 9.37 -7.00 -17.74
CA LEU A 24 10.33 -5.95 -18.09
C LEU A 24 9.67 -4.62 -18.48
N ARG A 25 8.40 -4.62 -18.95
CA ARG A 25 7.71 -3.38 -19.35
C ARG A 25 6.88 -2.74 -18.24
N THR A 26 6.28 -3.51 -17.33
CA THR A 26 5.65 -2.97 -16.12
C THR A 26 6.67 -2.22 -15.27
N ARG A 27 7.91 -2.75 -15.23
CA ARG A 27 9.06 -2.09 -14.63
C ARG A 27 9.42 -0.77 -15.32
N ALA A 28 9.35 -0.69 -16.65
CA ALA A 28 9.63 0.55 -17.39
C ALA A 28 8.56 1.65 -17.18
N VAL A 29 7.28 1.26 -16.98
CA VAL A 29 6.21 2.22 -16.64
C VAL A 29 6.33 2.68 -15.19
N LEU A 30 6.62 1.78 -14.24
CA LEU A 30 6.92 2.15 -12.84
C LEU A 30 8.19 3.01 -12.72
N GLU A 31 9.27 2.68 -13.45
CA GLU A 31 10.52 3.47 -13.50
C GLU A 31 10.29 4.85 -14.13
N SER A 32 9.37 4.98 -15.09
CA SER A 32 8.99 6.29 -15.65
C SER A 32 8.18 7.13 -14.66
N VAL A 33 7.35 6.50 -13.82
CA VAL A 33 6.57 7.18 -12.78
C VAL A 33 7.45 7.58 -11.58
N THR A 34 8.40 6.76 -11.15
CA THR A 34 9.39 7.14 -10.12
C THR A 34 10.37 8.21 -10.61
N ALA A 35 10.74 8.23 -11.90
CA ALA A 35 11.56 9.29 -12.47
C ALA A 35 10.87 10.68 -12.48
N ILE A 36 9.53 10.73 -12.51
CA ILE A 36 8.75 11.97 -12.45
C ILE A 36 8.63 12.48 -11.00
N LEU A 37 8.56 11.59 -10.01
CA LEU A 37 8.54 11.98 -8.60
C LEU A 37 9.94 12.30 -8.02
N GLY A 38 11.00 11.71 -8.58
CA GLY A 38 12.39 11.90 -8.12
C GLY A 38 13.15 13.10 -8.71
N ARG A 39 12.62 13.81 -9.70
CA ARG A 39 13.31 14.96 -10.36
C ARG A 39 13.09 16.32 -9.71
N GLY A 40 12.53 16.35 -8.52
CA GLY A 40 12.09 17.57 -7.85
C GLY A 40 12.85 17.94 -6.58
N ARG A 41 14.14 17.59 -6.40
CA ARG A 41 14.94 18.12 -5.27
C ARG A 41 16.42 17.81 -5.39
N ARG A 42 17.15 18.65 -6.12
CA ARG A 42 18.58 18.94 -5.89
C ARG A 42 18.99 20.14 -6.76
N LEU A 43 18.70 21.34 -6.28
CA LEU A 43 19.41 22.55 -6.69
C LEU A 43 19.67 23.43 -5.47
N SER A 44 20.96 23.58 -5.24
CA SER A 44 21.73 24.37 -4.29
C SER A 44 21.12 25.67 -3.72
N MET A 45 21.11 25.74 -2.40
CA MET A 45 21.60 26.84 -1.53
C MET A 45 22.14 28.12 -2.23
N ARG A 46 21.50 29.28 -1.95
CA ARG A 46 22.06 30.48 -1.27
C ARG A 46 21.40 31.81 -1.70
N VAL A 47 20.84 32.50 -0.69
CA VAL A 47 20.81 33.96 -0.46
C VAL A 47 20.03 34.85 -1.46
N LEU A 48 18.87 35.35 -1.03
CA LEU A 48 18.62 36.80 -0.99
C LEU A 48 17.48 37.16 -0.02
N ARG A 49 17.83 37.94 1.01
CA ARG A 49 16.93 38.65 1.92
C ARG A 49 16.19 39.73 1.16
N TRP A 50 14.86 39.82 1.28
CA TRP A 50 14.12 41.09 1.29
C TRP A 50 12.87 40.96 2.17
N SER A 51 12.76 41.87 3.13
CA SER A 51 11.68 42.01 4.11
C SER A 51 10.44 42.65 3.49
N LEU A 52 9.23 42.28 3.95
CA LEU A 52 8.22 43.24 4.43
C LEU A 52 6.99 42.55 5.04
N ILE A 53 6.63 43.07 6.21
CA ILE A 53 5.45 42.78 7.01
C ILE A 53 4.24 43.49 6.40
N ALA A 54 3.09 42.82 6.33
CA ALA A 54 1.79 43.46 6.40
C ALA A 54 0.79 42.55 7.11
N VAL A 55 0.39 42.97 8.30
CA VAL A 55 -0.67 42.40 9.13
C VAL A 55 -2.01 42.93 8.60
N VAL A 56 -2.95 42.04 8.29
CA VAL A 56 -4.38 42.39 8.24
C VAL A 56 -5.13 41.40 9.11
N VAL A 57 -5.53 41.87 10.30
CA VAL A 57 -6.50 41.22 11.17
C VAL A 57 -7.88 41.63 10.69
N ALA A 58 -8.62 40.70 10.11
CA ALA A 58 -10.06 40.84 9.89
C ALA A 58 -10.79 39.86 10.80
N VAL A 59 -11.40 40.40 11.86
CA VAL A 59 -12.34 39.71 12.74
C VAL A 59 -13.62 39.49 11.94
N CYS A 60 -13.85 38.27 11.47
CA CYS A 60 -15.17 37.84 10.99
C CYS A 60 -15.83 36.95 12.03
N ALA A 61 -17.06 37.32 12.36
CA ALA A 61 -17.89 36.77 13.40
C ALA A 61 -18.10 35.25 13.26
N CYS A 62 -17.99 34.56 14.40
CA CYS A 62 -18.31 33.15 14.57
C CYS A 62 -19.83 32.95 14.47
N SER A 63 -20.35 32.68 13.27
CA SER A 63 -21.60 31.94 13.10
C SER A 63 -21.25 30.48 12.83
N ARG A 64 -20.87 29.73 13.89
CA ARG A 64 -20.77 28.27 13.79
C ARG A 64 -22.19 27.71 13.77
N THR A 65 -22.78 27.60 12.59
CA THR A 65 -23.79 26.57 12.34
C THR A 65 -23.12 25.23 12.67
N PRO A 66 -23.72 24.37 13.51
CA PRO A 66 -23.25 23.00 13.64
C PRO A 66 -23.46 22.35 12.28
N SER A 67 -22.39 22.27 11.49
CA SER A 67 -22.32 21.43 10.31
C SER A 67 -22.58 20.01 10.80
N THR A 68 -23.83 19.57 10.66
CA THR A 68 -24.21 18.16 10.62
C THR A 68 -23.63 17.63 9.31
N SER A 69 -22.30 17.54 9.28
CA SER A 69 -21.61 16.80 8.24
C SER A 69 -22.09 15.37 8.43
N GLU A 70 -22.87 14.88 7.46
CA GLU A 70 -23.04 13.44 7.34
C GLU A 70 -21.66 12.81 7.42
N PRO A 71 -21.51 11.72 8.21
CA PRO A 71 -20.25 11.00 8.25
C PRO A 71 -19.85 10.69 6.81
N ASP A 72 -18.71 11.23 6.40
CA ASP A 72 -18.18 11.16 5.04
C ASP A 72 -17.95 9.68 4.68
N ASP A 73 -18.94 9.08 4.04
CA ASP A 73 -18.93 7.66 3.70
C ASP A 73 -18.14 7.42 2.40
N TRP A 74 -16.82 7.59 2.51
CA TRP A 74 -15.88 7.55 1.38
C TRP A 74 -15.65 6.14 0.81
N ILE A 75 -15.93 5.08 1.60
CA ILE A 75 -15.56 3.70 1.26
C ILE A 75 -16.28 3.20 -0.02
N PRO A 76 -17.61 3.31 -0.17
CA PRO A 76 -18.29 2.85 -1.38
C PRO A 76 -17.76 3.51 -2.65
N GLN A 77 -17.49 4.83 -2.59
CA GLN A 77 -16.94 5.57 -3.72
C GLN A 77 -15.52 5.11 -4.04
N ALA A 78 -14.65 4.97 -3.04
CA ALA A 78 -13.28 4.49 -3.24
C ALA A 78 -13.23 3.09 -3.85
N VAL A 79 -14.07 2.16 -3.40
CA VAL A 79 -14.16 0.81 -3.99
C VAL A 79 -14.64 0.86 -5.44
N SER A 80 -15.63 1.71 -5.75
CA SER A 80 -16.13 1.91 -7.11
C SER A 80 -15.03 2.45 -8.03
N ASP A 81 -14.30 3.47 -7.59
CA ASP A 81 -13.21 4.08 -8.35
C ASP A 81 -12.06 3.10 -8.60
N LEU A 82 -11.63 2.35 -7.57
CA LEU A 82 -10.58 1.34 -7.71
C LEU A 82 -10.95 0.28 -8.74
N LYS A 83 -12.17 -0.28 -8.66
CA LYS A 83 -12.66 -1.30 -9.62
C LYS A 83 -12.76 -0.75 -11.04
N THR A 84 -13.27 0.47 -11.18
CA THR A 84 -13.39 1.13 -12.48
C THR A 84 -12.01 1.34 -13.12
N LEU A 85 -11.05 1.83 -12.34
CA LEU A 85 -9.69 2.08 -12.81
C LEU A 85 -8.93 0.77 -13.09
N GLN A 86 -9.08 -0.27 -12.27
CA GLN A 86 -8.53 -1.61 -12.55
C GLN A 86 -9.04 -2.15 -13.89
N LYS A 87 -10.35 -2.01 -14.15
CA LYS A 87 -10.95 -2.46 -15.41
C LYS A 87 -10.43 -1.65 -16.60
N ALA A 88 -10.34 -0.34 -16.48
CA ALA A 88 -9.83 0.52 -17.53
C ALA A 88 -8.35 0.25 -17.85
N TRP A 89 -7.52 -0.02 -16.82
CA TRP A 89 -6.14 -0.46 -17.01
C TRP A 89 -6.11 -1.82 -17.72
N TYR A 90 -6.86 -2.80 -17.23
CA TYR A 90 -6.97 -4.11 -17.89
C TYR A 90 -7.33 -4.01 -19.37
N ASP A 91 -8.33 -3.20 -19.72
CA ASP A 91 -8.76 -3.01 -21.12
C ASP A 91 -7.66 -2.38 -21.97
N ALA A 92 -6.92 -1.42 -21.41
CA ALA A 92 -5.79 -0.79 -22.09
C ALA A 92 -4.63 -1.78 -22.31
N ASP A 93 -4.33 -2.63 -21.33
CA ASP A 93 -3.34 -3.72 -21.47
C ASP A 93 -3.78 -4.72 -22.54
N LEU A 94 -5.05 -5.12 -22.52
CA LEU A 94 -5.62 -6.08 -23.46
C LEU A 94 -5.56 -5.56 -24.90
N ALA A 95 -5.87 -4.28 -25.13
CA ALA A 95 -5.74 -3.63 -26.43
C ALA A 95 -4.29 -3.64 -26.96
N ASN A 96 -3.29 -3.70 -26.07
CA ASN A 96 -1.88 -3.81 -26.39
C ASN A 96 -1.36 -5.27 -26.44
N GLY A 97 -2.26 -6.26 -26.41
CA GLY A 97 -1.92 -7.68 -26.45
C GLY A 97 -1.36 -8.23 -25.14
N MET A 98 -1.48 -7.50 -24.03
CA MET A 98 -1.06 -7.94 -22.70
C MET A 98 -2.26 -8.49 -21.93
N ARG A 99 -2.10 -9.69 -21.36
CA ARG A 99 -3.14 -10.29 -20.50
C ARG A 99 -2.81 -10.04 -19.04
N SER A 100 -3.56 -9.14 -18.43
CA SER A 100 -3.42 -8.77 -17.02
C SER A 100 -4.64 -9.16 -16.20
N ASP A 101 -5.20 -10.35 -16.47
CA ASP A 101 -6.42 -10.86 -15.82
C ASP A 101 -6.32 -10.84 -14.28
N TRP A 102 -5.09 -10.97 -13.76
CA TRP A 102 -4.79 -10.88 -12.32
C TRP A 102 -5.22 -9.55 -11.68
N MET A 103 -5.34 -8.45 -12.44
CA MET A 103 -5.77 -7.14 -11.93
C MET A 103 -7.25 -7.07 -11.56
N LEU A 104 -8.07 -7.99 -12.09
CA LEU A 104 -9.52 -8.01 -11.86
C LEU A 104 -9.90 -8.83 -10.62
N GLN A 105 -8.92 -9.33 -9.87
CA GLN A 105 -9.17 -10.01 -8.61
C GLN A 105 -9.75 -9.02 -7.60
N GLY A 106 -11.00 -9.28 -7.18
CA GLY A 106 -11.70 -8.48 -6.20
C GLY A 106 -11.19 -8.68 -4.76
N PRO A 107 -11.75 -7.91 -3.81
CA PRO A 107 -11.47 -8.14 -2.40
C PRO A 107 -11.98 -9.52 -1.95
N GLN A 108 -11.33 -10.08 -0.93
CA GLN A 108 -11.85 -11.25 -0.21
C GLN A 108 -13.16 -10.90 0.51
N PRO A 109 -13.96 -11.90 0.96
CA PRO A 109 -15.14 -11.62 1.77
C PRO A 109 -14.82 -10.70 2.97
N PRO A 110 -15.74 -9.78 3.35
CA PRO A 110 -15.52 -8.90 4.48
C PRO A 110 -15.22 -9.63 5.79
N ALA A 111 -14.36 -9.03 6.61
CA ALA A 111 -13.99 -9.59 7.90
C ALA A 111 -15.18 -9.52 8.87
N THR A 112 -15.38 -10.60 9.63
CA THR A 112 -16.34 -10.58 10.75
C THR A 112 -15.73 -9.90 11.97
N ALA A 113 -16.57 -9.42 12.88
CA ALA A 113 -16.10 -8.90 14.18
C ALA A 113 -15.25 -9.94 14.93
N HIS A 114 -15.63 -11.22 14.86
CA HIS A 114 -14.86 -12.31 15.46
C HIS A 114 -13.46 -12.44 14.84
N THR A 115 -13.35 -12.39 13.51
CA THR A 115 -12.05 -12.45 12.82
C THR A 115 -11.14 -11.30 13.21
N ILE A 116 -11.68 -10.08 13.28
CA ILE A 116 -10.94 -8.89 13.73
C ILE A 116 -10.45 -9.07 15.16
N THR A 117 -11.34 -9.45 16.09
CA THR A 117 -10.97 -9.65 17.49
C THR A 117 -9.93 -10.75 17.66
N ALA A 118 -10.04 -11.86 16.92
CA ALA A 118 -9.04 -12.93 16.95
C ALA A 118 -7.66 -12.45 16.46
N ALA A 119 -7.62 -11.65 15.40
CA ALA A 119 -6.37 -11.08 14.89
C ALA A 119 -5.76 -10.08 15.88
N GLU A 120 -6.55 -9.19 16.47
CA GLU A 120 -6.13 -8.25 17.51
C GLU A 120 -5.56 -8.96 18.74
N GLN A 121 -6.21 -10.03 19.20
CA GLN A 121 -5.71 -10.88 20.29
C GLN A 121 -4.39 -11.54 19.94
N ARG A 122 -4.30 -12.16 18.74
CA ARG A 122 -3.09 -12.84 18.27
C ARG A 122 -1.90 -11.88 18.13
N LEU A 123 -2.13 -10.68 17.61
CA LEU A 123 -1.12 -9.65 17.44
C LEU A 123 -0.84 -8.89 18.75
N GLY A 124 -1.72 -8.99 19.74
CA GLY A 124 -1.62 -8.26 21.00
C GLY A 124 -1.78 -6.75 20.81
N VAL A 125 -2.58 -6.32 19.83
CA VAL A 125 -2.80 -4.92 19.46
C VAL A 125 -4.29 -4.64 19.23
N ARG A 126 -4.65 -3.37 19.03
CA ARG A 126 -5.94 -2.98 18.51
C ARG A 126 -5.75 -2.29 17.15
N LEU A 127 -6.55 -2.64 16.16
CA LEU A 127 -6.60 -1.97 14.87
C LEU A 127 -7.38 -0.65 15.01
N ASP A 128 -7.01 0.37 14.24
CA ASP A 128 -7.76 1.62 14.20
C ASP A 128 -9.16 1.44 13.60
N ASP A 129 -10.08 2.32 13.99
CA ASP A 129 -11.49 2.17 13.62
C ASP A 129 -11.70 2.29 12.10
N GLN A 130 -10.90 3.10 11.39
CA GLN A 130 -10.98 3.25 9.94
C GLN A 130 -10.51 1.97 9.20
N TYR A 131 -9.42 1.34 9.61
CA TYR A 131 -8.99 0.07 9.01
C TYR A 131 -9.96 -1.07 9.33
N ARG A 132 -10.54 -1.10 10.54
CA ARG A 132 -11.62 -2.03 10.87
C ARG A 132 -12.84 -1.83 9.97
N ASP A 133 -13.26 -0.58 9.74
CA ASP A 133 -14.40 -0.27 8.86
C ASP A 133 -14.13 -0.76 7.43
N TRP A 134 -12.93 -0.50 6.89
CA TRP A 134 -12.50 -1.02 5.60
C TRP A 134 -12.58 -2.56 5.52
N LEU A 135 -12.05 -3.28 6.51
CA LEU A 135 -12.07 -4.74 6.54
C LEU A 135 -13.49 -5.32 6.61
N THR A 136 -14.39 -4.69 7.38
CA THR A 136 -15.77 -5.17 7.55
C THR A 136 -16.71 -4.80 6.41
N ARG A 137 -16.39 -3.76 5.64
CA ARG A 137 -17.25 -3.25 4.55
C ARG A 137 -16.75 -3.62 3.16
N VAL A 138 -15.43 -3.73 2.98
CA VAL A 138 -14.81 -4.02 1.67
C VAL A 138 -14.37 -5.48 1.58
N GLY A 139 -13.51 -5.93 2.49
CA GLY A 139 -12.91 -7.25 2.39
C GLY A 139 -11.76 -7.51 3.34
N ASN A 140 -11.60 -8.76 3.76
CA ASN A 140 -10.44 -9.25 4.52
C ASN A 140 -9.23 -9.48 3.59
N GLY A 141 -8.68 -8.41 3.04
CA GLY A 141 -7.59 -8.47 2.06
C GLY A 141 -8.06 -8.32 0.61
N TRP A 142 -7.13 -7.99 -0.28
CA TRP A 142 -7.40 -7.72 -1.69
C TRP A 142 -6.13 -7.94 -2.55
N PRO A 143 -6.03 -9.06 -3.29
CA PRO A 143 -4.82 -9.46 -4.02
C PRO A 143 -4.31 -8.46 -5.06
N ALA A 144 -5.20 -7.70 -5.70
CA ALA A 144 -4.87 -6.75 -6.75
C ALA A 144 -5.29 -5.31 -6.43
N PHE A 145 -5.44 -4.98 -5.15
CA PHE A 145 -6.01 -3.73 -4.60
C PHE A 145 -5.84 -2.47 -5.48
N SER A 146 -4.62 -2.17 -5.93
CA SER A 146 -4.35 -1.02 -6.82
C SER A 146 -3.40 -1.35 -7.98
N GLY A 147 -3.66 -2.48 -8.67
CA GLY A 147 -2.96 -2.82 -9.92
C GLY A 147 -1.51 -3.31 -9.73
N GLY A 148 -1.22 -3.95 -8.59
CA GLY A 148 0.10 -4.49 -8.28
C GLY A 148 0.37 -4.64 -6.78
N VAL A 149 -0.51 -4.07 -5.95
CA VAL A 149 -0.50 -4.16 -4.50
C VAL A 149 -1.44 -5.26 -4.06
N THR A 150 -0.94 -6.13 -3.18
CA THR A 150 -1.75 -7.08 -2.42
C THR A 150 -1.96 -6.53 -1.02
N LEU A 151 -3.21 -6.31 -0.63
CA LEU A 151 -3.55 -6.12 0.79
C LEU A 151 -3.75 -7.49 1.43
N TYR A 152 -3.05 -7.73 2.54
CA TYR A 152 -3.13 -8.96 3.28
C TYR A 152 -4.46 -9.11 4.00
N SER A 153 -4.91 -10.35 4.09
CA SER A 153 -5.93 -10.77 5.03
C SER A 153 -5.42 -10.72 6.47
N LEU A 154 -6.33 -10.66 7.43
CA LEU A 154 -6.00 -10.60 8.84
C LEU A 154 -5.21 -11.82 9.34
N ASP A 155 -5.36 -13.00 8.74
CA ASP A 155 -4.58 -14.20 9.07
C ASP A 155 -3.18 -14.19 8.48
N GLU A 156 -2.97 -13.49 7.37
CA GLU A 156 -1.65 -13.27 6.77
C GLU A 156 -0.81 -12.27 7.58
N ILE A 157 -1.43 -11.26 8.21
CA ILE A 157 -0.69 -10.25 8.99
C ILE A 157 -0.03 -10.90 10.22
N SER A 158 1.31 -10.88 10.25
CA SER A 158 2.13 -11.37 11.36
C SER A 158 3.46 -10.61 11.47
N ARG A 159 4.00 -10.55 12.69
CA ARG A 159 5.36 -10.02 12.96
C ARG A 159 6.47 -10.95 12.48
N ASP A 160 6.13 -12.22 12.26
CA ASP A 160 7.06 -13.24 11.76
C ASP A 160 7.13 -13.25 10.22
N LEU A 161 6.33 -12.42 9.55
CA LEU A 161 6.42 -12.29 8.09
C LEU A 161 7.80 -11.78 7.69
N PRO A 162 8.40 -12.33 6.62
CA PRO A 162 9.63 -11.78 6.05
C PRO A 162 9.53 -10.29 5.73
N SER A 163 8.39 -9.79 5.25
CA SER A 163 8.19 -8.36 4.98
C SER A 163 8.30 -7.52 6.26
N HIS A 164 7.68 -7.94 7.36
CA HIS A 164 7.81 -7.24 8.65
C HIS A 164 9.26 -7.24 9.16
N GLN A 165 9.94 -8.38 9.10
CA GLN A 165 11.34 -8.49 9.53
C GLN A 165 12.28 -7.62 8.66
N ASN A 166 12.06 -7.62 7.34
CA ASN A 166 12.82 -6.80 6.40
C ASN A 166 12.57 -5.30 6.64
N LEU A 167 11.32 -4.90 6.86
CA LEU A 167 10.96 -3.52 7.20
C LEU A 167 11.69 -3.07 8.47
N VAL A 168 11.62 -3.85 9.56
CA VAL A 168 12.28 -3.49 10.83
C VAL A 168 13.79 -3.42 10.65
N THR A 169 14.39 -4.33 9.88
CA THR A 169 15.82 -4.31 9.58
C THR A 169 16.20 -3.04 8.80
N PHE A 170 15.47 -2.75 7.72
CA PHE A 170 15.65 -1.55 6.91
C PHE A 170 15.53 -0.26 7.74
N LEU A 171 14.49 -0.15 8.57
CA LEU A 171 14.29 1.01 9.45
C LEU A 171 15.47 1.23 10.39
N ARG A 172 16.05 0.14 10.94
CA ARG A 172 17.23 0.22 11.80
C ARG A 172 18.48 0.63 11.03
N GLU A 173 18.69 0.11 9.82
CA GLU A 173 19.80 0.50 8.94
C GLU A 173 19.74 1.99 8.59
N GLU A 174 18.53 2.52 8.35
CA GLU A 174 18.26 3.94 8.12
C GLU A 174 18.21 4.79 9.40
N SER A 175 18.60 4.21 10.54
CA SER A 175 18.60 4.89 11.86
C SER A 175 17.24 5.49 12.25
N LYS A 176 16.13 4.90 11.80
CA LYS A 176 14.76 5.30 12.16
C LYS A 176 14.34 4.59 13.42
N THR A 177 14.02 5.35 14.46
CA THR A 177 13.47 4.86 15.71
C THR A 177 11.94 4.66 15.61
N PRO A 178 11.32 3.88 16.51
CA PRO A 178 9.85 3.83 16.61
C PRO A 178 9.21 5.22 16.75
N GLN A 179 9.87 6.14 17.46
CA GLN A 179 9.38 7.49 17.70
C GLN A 179 9.33 8.33 16.41
N ASP A 180 10.26 8.11 15.48
CA ASP A 180 10.23 8.74 14.15
C ASP A 180 9.00 8.33 13.32
N LEU A 181 8.39 7.19 13.67
CA LEU A 181 7.17 6.67 13.07
C LEU A 181 5.93 6.98 13.92
N GLY A 182 6.07 7.70 15.03
CA GLY A 182 4.95 8.04 15.92
C GLY A 182 4.46 6.88 16.78
N THR A 183 5.32 5.91 17.08
CA THR A 183 5.01 4.78 17.97
C THR A 183 6.12 4.55 19.00
N ASP A 184 5.84 3.75 20.03
CA ASP A 184 6.80 3.42 21.09
C ASP A 184 7.58 2.12 20.82
N SER A 185 7.08 1.26 19.93
CA SER A 185 7.70 -0.01 19.55
C SER A 185 7.47 -0.34 18.08
N TYR A 186 8.45 -0.97 17.43
CA TYR A 186 8.25 -1.56 16.10
C TYR A 186 7.18 -2.66 16.10
N ASP A 187 6.87 -3.25 17.24
CA ASP A 187 5.82 -4.27 17.37
C ASP A 187 4.41 -3.73 17.08
N ASN A 188 4.24 -2.41 17.06
CA ASN A 188 3.00 -1.75 16.67
C ASN A 188 2.92 -1.48 15.17
N LEU A 189 4.00 -1.70 14.40
CA LEU A 189 3.97 -1.63 12.95
C LEU A 189 3.28 -2.88 12.41
N LEU A 190 2.29 -2.66 11.56
CA LEU A 190 1.54 -3.73 10.90
C LEU A 190 1.74 -3.59 9.41
N VAL A 191 2.44 -4.56 8.79
CA VAL A 191 2.51 -4.64 7.33
C VAL A 191 1.17 -5.21 6.84
N ILE A 192 0.35 -4.35 6.22
CA ILE A 192 -1.01 -4.65 5.76
C ILE A 192 -1.07 -4.98 4.27
N GLY A 193 0.05 -4.84 3.56
CA GLY A 193 0.15 -5.23 2.17
C GLY A 193 1.55 -5.05 1.62
N THR A 194 1.77 -5.58 0.43
CA THR A 194 3.04 -5.47 -0.28
C THR A 194 2.82 -5.44 -1.79
N THR A 195 3.86 -5.07 -2.52
CA THR A 195 3.94 -5.26 -3.98
C THR A 195 4.96 -6.35 -4.33
N ALA A 196 4.94 -6.84 -5.57
CA ALA A 196 5.87 -7.87 -6.02
C ALA A 196 7.36 -7.43 -6.00
N ASP A 197 7.63 -6.12 -6.06
CA ASP A 197 8.98 -5.54 -5.97
C ASP A 197 9.42 -5.22 -4.53
N GLY A 198 8.55 -5.47 -3.54
CA GLY A 198 8.86 -5.36 -2.12
C GLY A 198 8.57 -3.98 -1.52
N VAL A 199 7.62 -3.23 -2.09
CA VAL A 199 7.10 -2.01 -1.47
C VAL A 199 6.07 -2.40 -0.42
N ASP A 200 6.33 -2.09 0.83
CA ASP A 200 5.48 -2.47 1.96
C ASP A 200 4.49 -1.35 2.32
N TYR A 201 3.26 -1.76 2.61
CA TYR A 201 2.20 -0.91 3.13
C TYR A 201 2.08 -1.18 4.61
N VAL A 202 2.31 -0.15 5.40
CA VAL A 202 2.45 -0.26 6.85
C VAL A 202 1.45 0.66 7.52
N THR A 203 0.74 0.18 8.53
CA THR A 203 -0.06 1.03 9.44
C THR A 203 0.41 0.86 10.88
N LEU A 204 -0.14 1.64 11.80
CA LEU A 204 0.06 1.47 13.23
C LEU A 204 -1.16 0.83 13.90
N ALA A 205 -0.86 -0.03 14.87
CA ALA A 205 -1.80 -0.35 15.93
C ALA A 205 -2.13 0.88 16.79
N CYS A 206 -3.34 0.92 17.35
CA CYS A 206 -3.69 1.96 18.31
C CYS A 206 -2.85 1.86 19.60
N PRO A 207 -2.34 3.00 20.12
CA PRO A 207 -1.55 3.03 21.35
C PRO A 207 -2.29 2.42 22.55
N ASN A 208 -1.59 1.66 23.37
CA ASN A 208 -2.13 1.04 24.60
C ASN A 208 -3.43 0.23 24.39
N ARG A 209 -3.67 -0.25 23.17
CA ARG A 209 -4.89 -0.98 22.76
C ARG A 209 -6.19 -0.17 22.94
N GLN A 210 -6.09 1.16 23.07
CA GLN A 210 -7.25 2.04 23.18
C GLN A 210 -7.87 2.28 21.80
N PRO A 211 -9.18 2.57 21.69
CA PRO A 211 -9.77 3.01 20.43
C PRO A 211 -9.01 4.21 19.86
N CYS A 212 -8.76 4.18 18.56
CA CYS A 212 -8.26 5.33 17.81
C CYS A 212 -9.00 5.40 16.47
N ALA A 213 -9.42 6.61 16.09
CA ALA A 213 -10.28 6.80 14.93
C ALA A 213 -9.59 6.42 13.60
N SER A 214 -8.31 6.75 13.49
CA SER A 214 -7.48 6.42 12.32
C SER A 214 -6.02 6.29 12.74
N ALA A 215 -5.28 5.47 11.99
CA ALA A 215 -3.83 5.41 12.06
C ALA A 215 -3.20 5.89 10.74
N PRO A 216 -2.01 6.50 10.79
CA PRO A 216 -1.25 6.80 9.58
C PRO A 216 -0.88 5.53 8.81
N VAL A 217 -0.75 5.68 7.49
CA VAL A 217 -0.26 4.62 6.60
C VAL A 217 1.05 5.07 5.97
N TRP A 218 2.03 4.19 5.92
CA TRP A 218 3.27 4.38 5.18
C TRP A 218 3.33 3.45 3.99
N ILE A 219 3.87 3.97 2.90
CA ILE A 219 4.34 3.17 1.78
C ILE A 219 5.87 3.24 1.85
N VAL A 220 6.50 2.11 2.11
CA VAL A 220 7.95 2.00 2.29
C VAL A 220 8.54 1.27 1.09
N ASP A 221 9.38 1.98 0.35
CA ASP A 221 10.19 1.47 -0.76
C ASP A 221 11.67 1.65 -0.40
N ARG A 222 12.57 0.93 -1.06
CA ARG A 222 14.01 0.84 -0.73
C ARG A 222 14.68 2.24 -0.74
N GLY A 223 14.72 2.86 0.43
CA GLY A 223 15.32 4.19 0.66
C GLY A 223 14.32 5.35 0.76
N ASP A 224 13.04 5.14 0.47
CA ASP A 224 12.00 6.17 0.52
C ASP A 224 10.77 5.67 1.29
N TYR A 225 10.16 6.55 2.07
CA TYR A 225 8.85 6.25 2.67
C TYR A 225 7.92 7.44 2.57
N THR A 226 6.70 7.20 2.12
CA THR A 226 5.64 8.21 2.02
C THR A 226 4.63 7.95 3.12
N ARG A 227 4.42 8.96 3.98
CA ARG A 227 3.41 8.92 5.04
C ARG A 227 2.10 9.55 4.57
N PHE A 228 0.99 8.91 4.91
CA PHE A 228 -0.38 9.37 4.78
C PHE A 228 -0.98 9.51 6.18
N ASP A 229 -1.87 10.48 6.39
CA ASP A 229 -2.46 10.70 7.71
C ASP A 229 -3.49 9.62 8.09
N SER A 230 -4.06 8.95 7.08
CA SER A 230 -5.08 7.93 7.26
C SER A 230 -5.04 6.89 6.13
N LEU A 231 -5.78 5.78 6.30
CA LEU A 231 -6.01 4.83 5.21
C LEU A 231 -6.77 5.50 4.07
N LYS A 232 -7.79 6.32 4.37
CA LYS A 232 -8.54 7.08 3.37
C LYS A 232 -7.61 7.88 2.46
N ASP A 233 -6.73 8.69 3.04
CA ASP A 233 -5.78 9.54 2.30
C ASP A 233 -4.85 8.70 1.42
N CYS A 234 -4.39 7.55 1.92
CA CYS A 234 -3.56 6.62 1.17
C CYS A 234 -4.31 6.07 -0.06
N ILE A 235 -5.56 5.65 0.12
CA ILE A 235 -6.40 5.09 -0.94
C ILE A 235 -6.76 6.16 -1.98
N GLU A 236 -7.15 7.35 -1.56
CA GLU A 236 -7.42 8.48 -2.46
C GLU A 236 -6.19 8.82 -3.31
N ARG A 237 -4.99 8.82 -2.71
CA ARG A 237 -3.75 9.01 -3.47
C ARG A 237 -3.51 7.89 -4.49
N LYS A 238 -3.84 6.64 -4.15
CA LYS A 238 -3.70 5.50 -5.07
C LYS A 238 -4.68 5.56 -6.22
N ILE A 239 -5.93 5.95 -5.96
CA ILE A 239 -6.94 6.21 -7.00
C ILE A 239 -6.45 7.30 -7.96
N ALA A 240 -5.93 8.41 -7.45
CA ALA A 240 -5.38 9.48 -8.27
C ALA A 240 -4.21 8.99 -9.15
N LEU A 241 -3.28 8.21 -8.59
CA LEU A 241 -2.17 7.62 -9.33
C LEU A 241 -2.65 6.67 -10.43
N MET A 242 -3.58 5.77 -10.12
CA MET A 242 -4.14 4.83 -11.09
C MET A 242 -4.84 5.55 -12.25
N ARG A 243 -5.55 6.64 -11.96
CA ARG A 243 -6.18 7.48 -12.99
C ARG A 243 -5.15 8.02 -13.98
N THR A 244 -4.05 8.58 -13.49
CA THR A 244 -2.94 9.05 -14.34
C THR A 244 -2.34 7.92 -15.19
N ILE A 245 -2.17 6.71 -14.63
CA ILE A 245 -1.66 5.55 -15.38
C ILE A 245 -2.62 5.17 -16.51
N VAL A 246 -3.92 5.08 -16.22
CA VAL A 246 -4.95 4.73 -17.21
C VAL A 246 -4.98 5.76 -18.34
N GLU A 247 -4.96 7.06 -18.02
CA GLU A 247 -4.91 8.13 -19.02
C GLU A 247 -3.68 8.01 -19.93
N GLN A 248 -2.50 7.75 -19.35
CA GLN A 248 -1.27 7.55 -20.13
C GLN A 248 -1.36 6.35 -21.06
N LEU A 249 -1.84 5.20 -20.58
CA LEU A 249 -1.99 3.99 -21.40
C LEU A 249 -2.95 4.20 -22.57
N GLN A 250 -4.05 4.95 -22.37
CA GLN A 250 -5.00 5.27 -23.43
C GLN A 250 -4.40 6.20 -24.49
N THR A 251 -3.56 7.17 -24.11
CA THR A 251 -2.91 8.07 -25.09
C THR A 251 -1.86 7.39 -25.96
N GLN A 252 -1.33 6.23 -25.52
CA GLN A 252 -0.31 5.47 -26.24
C GLN A 252 -0.89 4.49 -27.26
N GLN A 253 -2.22 4.33 -27.34
CA GLN A 253 -2.84 3.41 -28.28
C GLN A 253 -2.71 3.94 -29.72
N PRO A 254 -2.18 3.14 -30.67
CA PRO A 254 -2.12 3.54 -32.07
C PRO A 254 -3.54 3.73 -32.63
N LYS A 255 -3.75 4.85 -33.32
CA LYS A 255 -5.00 5.16 -34.02
C LYS A 255 -5.19 4.32 -35.28
#